data_AF-A0A7S1Q3U8-F1
#
_entry.id   AF-A0A7S1Q3U8-F1
#
_cell.length_a   1.000
_cell.length_b   1.000
_cell.length_c   1.000
_cell.angle_alpha   90.00
_cell.angle_beta   90.00
_cell.angle_gamma   90.00
#
_symmetry.space_group_name_H-M   'P 1'
#
loop_
_entity.id
_entity.type
_entity.pdbx_description
1 polymer ?
#
loop_
_entity_poly.entity_id
_entity_poly.type
_entity_poly.pdbx_seq_one_letter_code
_entity_poly.pdbx_strand_id
1 'polypeptide(L)'
;ANAVANVFRGGGHEATRRKGTEVLFANIENVDHVNTAYFELAQLCLAHHSASDCARSAVSTPSAFLAAVAKTKWLDLLHAVLGASVRVARFIAGSDGTSTDHHPTAPRTVLRASSATATSTGPAAAGHSGAPAGCNVLIHCSDGWDRTAQVSALAQLLLDPWFRTVRGFCVLVEKEFLHCGHQFASRAHFPR
;
A
#
# COMPACT_ATOMS: atom_id res chain seq x y z
N ALA A 1 4.39 -15.57 0.47
CA ALA A 1 3.84 -16.63 1.34
C ALA A 1 2.33 -16.46 1.58
N ASN A 2 1.85 -15.29 2.02
CA ASN A 2 0.45 -15.06 2.41
C ASN A 2 -0.59 -15.35 1.30
N ALA A 3 -0.31 -14.99 0.04
CA ALA A 3 -1.21 -15.29 -1.08
C ALA A 3 -1.36 -16.80 -1.33
N VAL A 4 -0.26 -17.55 -1.20
CA VAL A 4 -0.24 -19.02 -1.32
C VAL A 4 -0.93 -19.67 -0.12
N ALA A 5 -0.73 -19.14 1.09
CA ALA A 5 -1.44 -19.60 2.29
C ALA A 5 -2.97 -19.42 2.18
N ASN A 6 -3.43 -18.36 1.50
CA ASN A 6 -4.85 -18.15 1.23
C ASN A 6 -5.41 -19.12 0.18
N VAL A 7 -4.60 -19.57 -0.79
CA VAL A 7 -5.00 -20.65 -1.72
C VAL A 7 -5.39 -21.91 -0.94
N PHE A 8 -4.59 -22.28 0.08
CA PHE A 8 -4.89 -23.44 0.93
C PHE A 8 -6.15 -23.29 1.79
N ARG A 9 -6.64 -22.06 2.00
CA ARG A 9 -7.88 -21.76 2.75
C ARG A 9 -9.10 -21.54 1.86
N GLY A 10 -9.01 -21.89 0.57
CA GLY A 10 -10.12 -21.74 -0.39
C GLY A 10 -10.20 -20.35 -1.06
N GLY A 11 -9.23 -19.48 -0.81
CA GLY A 11 -9.02 -18.25 -1.58
C GLY A 11 -8.13 -18.49 -2.80
N GLY A 12 -7.48 -17.44 -3.30
CA GLY A 12 -6.51 -17.57 -4.38
C GLY A 12 -5.93 -16.23 -4.83
N HIS A 13 -5.15 -16.28 -5.91
CA HIS A 13 -4.72 -15.12 -6.69
C HIS A 13 -4.89 -15.46 -8.18
N GLU A 14 -5.10 -14.48 -9.07
CA GLU A 14 -5.48 -14.75 -10.47
C GLU A 14 -4.37 -15.36 -11.35
N ALA A 15 -3.31 -15.92 -10.76
CA ALA A 15 -2.16 -16.42 -11.52
C ALA A 15 -2.52 -17.66 -12.33
N THR A 16 -3.01 -17.42 -13.56
CA THR A 16 -2.93 -18.20 -14.82
C THR A 16 -4.19 -18.13 -15.70
N ARG A 17 -5.26 -17.41 -15.32
CA ARG A 17 -6.55 -17.53 -16.06
C ARG A 17 -6.83 -16.44 -17.11
N ARG A 18 -6.12 -15.30 -17.12
CA ARG A 18 -6.42 -14.19 -18.05
C ARG A 18 -5.20 -13.80 -18.89
N LYS A 19 -5.30 -13.99 -20.21
CA LYS A 19 -4.29 -13.50 -21.18
C LYS A 19 -4.20 -11.98 -21.07
N GLY A 20 -2.98 -11.45 -20.98
CA GLY A 20 -2.72 -10.00 -20.87
C GLY A 20 -2.86 -9.43 -19.46
N THR A 21 -2.82 -10.27 -18.41
CA THR A 21 -2.79 -9.82 -17.00
C THR A 21 -1.49 -10.26 -16.35
N GLU A 22 -0.77 -9.30 -15.77
CA GLU A 22 0.40 -9.56 -14.92
C GLU A 22 -0.02 -9.42 -13.44
N VAL A 23 0.37 -10.38 -12.61
CA VAL A 23 0.09 -10.37 -11.18
C VAL A 23 1.36 -10.02 -10.42
N LEU A 24 1.31 -8.93 -9.65
CA LEU A 24 2.42 -8.45 -8.83
C LEU A 24 2.05 -8.54 -7.35
N PHE A 25 2.98 -9.02 -6.53
CA PHE A 25 2.79 -9.09 -5.08
C PHE A 25 3.42 -7.88 -4.39
N ALA A 26 2.61 -7.14 -3.64
CA ALA A 26 3.04 -5.92 -2.96
C ALA A 26 3.85 -6.17 -1.66
N ASN A 27 3.84 -7.40 -1.15
CA ASN A 27 4.48 -7.81 0.11
C ASN A 27 4.08 -6.95 1.33
N ILE A 28 2.80 -6.61 1.42
CA ILE A 28 2.23 -5.88 2.57
C ILE A 28 1.65 -6.89 3.55
N GLU A 29 2.16 -6.87 4.78
CA GLU A 29 1.75 -7.79 5.85
C GLU A 29 0.31 -7.57 6.31
N ASN A 30 -0.26 -8.57 6.99
CA ASN A 30 -1.61 -8.50 7.52
C ASN A 30 -1.69 -7.61 8.79
N VAL A 31 -2.91 -7.42 9.29
CA VAL A 31 -3.21 -6.57 10.45
C VAL A 31 -2.45 -6.98 11.72
N ASP A 32 -2.22 -8.27 11.95
CA ASP A 32 -1.55 -8.76 13.15
C ASP A 32 -0.08 -8.31 13.25
N HIS A 33 0.62 -8.35 12.12
CA HIS A 33 2.01 -7.86 12.05
C HIS A 33 2.06 -6.34 12.22
N VAL A 34 1.11 -5.60 11.66
CA VAL A 34 1.01 -4.14 11.82
C VAL A 34 0.77 -3.78 13.28
N ASN A 35 -0.15 -4.47 13.96
CA ASN A 35 -0.47 -4.22 15.37
C ASN A 35 0.72 -4.54 16.28
N THR A 36 1.40 -5.68 16.05
CA THR A 36 2.61 -6.05 16.80
C THR A 36 3.70 -5.00 16.63
N ALA A 37 4.02 -4.62 15.38
CA ALA A 37 5.04 -3.62 15.08
C ALA A 37 4.73 -2.25 15.69
N TYR A 38 3.47 -1.81 15.63
CA TYR A 38 3.04 -0.56 16.25
C TYR A 38 3.21 -0.60 17.75
N PHE A 39 2.74 -1.67 18.41
CA PHE A 39 2.80 -1.80 19.85
C PHE A 39 4.25 -1.82 20.36
N GLU A 40 5.13 -2.59 19.71
CA GLU A 40 6.55 -2.63 20.04
C GLU A 40 7.22 -1.25 19.89
N LEU A 41 6.92 -0.54 18.81
CA LEU A 41 7.44 0.82 18.60
C LEU A 41 6.90 1.80 19.63
N ALA A 42 5.60 1.76 19.94
CA ALA A 42 4.99 2.65 20.91
C ALA A 42 5.60 2.46 22.31
N GLN A 43 5.77 1.21 22.74
CA GLN A 43 6.42 0.89 24.01
C GLN A 43 7.88 1.35 24.03
N LEU A 44 8.63 1.13 22.95
CA LEU A 44 10.01 1.60 22.82
C LEU A 44 10.12 3.13 22.94
N CYS A 45 9.24 3.88 22.27
CA CYS A 45 9.21 5.33 22.32
C CYS A 45 8.86 5.85 23.73
N LEU A 46 7.85 5.25 24.39
CA LEU A 46 7.45 5.62 25.76
C LEU A 46 8.56 5.32 26.77
N ALA A 47 9.22 4.16 26.64
CA ALA A 47 10.35 3.80 27.48
C ALA A 47 11.54 4.73 27.26
N HIS A 48 11.84 5.12 26.02
CA HIS A 48 12.91 6.06 25.71
C HIS A 48 12.63 7.47 26.25
N HIS A 49 11.38 7.96 26.12
CA HIS A 49 10.97 9.26 26.67
C HIS A 49 11.05 9.29 28.20
N SER A 50 10.60 8.24 28.87
CA SER A 50 10.70 8.13 30.33
C SER A 50 12.15 7.97 30.80
N ALA A 51 12.99 7.31 29.99
CA ALA A 51 14.41 7.10 30.25
C ALA A 51 15.29 8.35 30.05
N SER A 52 14.92 9.27 29.17
CA SER A 52 15.61 10.56 29.08
C SER A 52 15.54 11.36 30.38
N ASP A 53 14.51 11.11 31.21
CA ASP A 53 14.30 11.80 32.48
C ASP A 53 15.01 11.13 33.67
N CYS A 54 15.42 9.85 33.53
CA CYS A 54 16.11 9.10 34.57
C CYS A 54 17.40 8.48 34.00
N ALA A 55 18.57 8.95 34.46
CA ALA A 55 19.90 8.76 33.86
C ALA A 55 20.45 7.31 33.71
N ARG A 56 19.62 6.25 33.72
CA ARG A 56 20.02 4.85 33.52
C ARG A 56 18.95 4.07 32.76
N SER A 57 19.10 3.98 31.43
CA SER A 57 18.28 3.10 30.59
C SER A 57 19.13 2.24 29.67
N ALA A 58 18.65 1.01 29.41
CA ALA A 58 19.28 0.00 28.56
C ALA A 58 19.39 0.41 27.07
N VAL A 59 18.70 1.48 26.68
CA VAL A 59 18.75 2.08 25.33
C VAL A 59 19.16 3.56 25.46
N SER A 60 20.34 3.80 26.03
CA SER A 60 20.83 5.16 26.32
C SER A 60 21.50 5.85 25.13
N THR A 61 21.89 5.09 24.10
CA THR A 61 22.56 5.65 22.92
C THR A 61 21.61 5.78 21.74
N PRO A 62 21.73 6.84 20.92
CA PRO A 62 20.94 6.99 19.69
C PRO A 62 21.04 5.77 18.75
N SER A 63 22.23 5.17 18.66
CA SER A 63 22.47 3.98 17.83
C SER A 63 21.67 2.76 18.32
N ALA A 64 21.67 2.50 19.64
CA ALA A 64 20.88 1.41 20.22
C ALA A 64 19.38 1.63 20.03
N PHE A 65 18.91 2.88 20.15
CA PHE A 65 17.51 3.23 19.90
C PHE A 65 17.12 2.96 18.44
N LEU A 66 17.90 3.44 17.47
CA LEU A 66 17.62 3.20 16.05
C LEU A 66 17.66 1.71 15.70
N ALA A 67 18.58 0.94 16.28
CA ALA A 67 18.62 -0.51 16.11
C ALA A 67 17.37 -1.19 16.70
N ALA A 68 16.86 -0.71 17.85
CA ALA A 68 15.62 -1.19 18.43
C ALA A 68 14.40 -0.81 17.58
N VAL A 69 14.34 0.42 17.05
CA VAL A 69 13.30 0.86 16.10
C VAL A 69 13.29 -0.05 14.86
N ALA A 70 14.46 -0.35 14.28
CA ALA A 70 14.56 -1.23 13.13
C ALA A 70 14.05 -2.66 13.41
N LYS A 71 14.20 -3.16 14.64
CA LYS A 71 13.68 -4.47 15.04
C LYS A 71 12.15 -4.53 15.06
N THR A 72 11.47 -3.43 15.33
CA THR A 72 9.98 -3.36 15.33
C THR A 72 9.36 -3.57 13.95
N LYS A 73 10.14 -3.43 12.87
CA LYS A 73 9.66 -3.52 11.47
C LYS A 73 8.64 -2.45 11.05
N TRP A 74 8.30 -1.50 11.91
CA TRP A 74 7.33 -0.47 11.59
C TRP A 74 7.65 0.31 10.31
N LEU A 75 8.92 0.73 10.14
CA LEU A 75 9.35 1.45 8.95
C LEU A 75 9.39 0.56 7.70
N ASP A 76 9.67 -0.75 7.86
CA ASP A 76 9.62 -1.72 6.75
C ASP A 76 8.18 -1.87 6.23
N LEU A 77 7.20 -1.89 7.13
CA LEU A 77 5.77 -1.94 6.79
C LEU A 77 5.29 -0.67 6.07
N LEU A 78 5.69 0.52 6.56
CA LEU A 78 5.42 1.78 5.88
C LEU A 78 6.03 1.82 4.48
N HIS A 79 7.28 1.37 4.36
CA HIS A 79 7.97 1.28 3.07
C HIS A 79 7.25 0.33 2.09
N ALA A 80 6.73 -0.80 2.56
CA ALA A 80 5.97 -1.73 1.71
C ALA A 80 4.69 -1.08 1.14
N VAL A 81 3.92 -0.39 1.97
CA VAL A 81 2.68 0.30 1.56
C VAL A 81 2.97 1.45 0.60
N LEU A 82 3.94 2.32 0.93
CA LEU A 82 4.34 3.43 0.07
C LEU A 82 4.93 2.93 -1.25
N GLY A 83 5.81 1.93 -1.21
CA GLY A 83 6.41 1.33 -2.38
C GLY A 83 5.38 0.71 -3.33
N ALA A 84 4.35 0.06 -2.79
CA ALA A 84 3.23 -0.45 -3.59
C ALA A 84 2.44 0.69 -4.25
N SER A 85 2.13 1.74 -3.49
CA SER A 85 1.37 2.90 -3.98
C SER A 85 2.10 3.65 -5.10
N VAL A 86 3.42 3.82 -4.95
CA VAL A 86 4.28 4.43 -6.00
C VAL A 86 4.30 3.56 -7.26
N ARG A 87 4.39 2.23 -7.14
CA ARG A 87 4.32 1.34 -8.31
C ARG A 87 2.99 1.46 -9.03
N VAL A 88 1.87 1.44 -8.31
CA VAL A 88 0.52 1.66 -8.88
C VAL A 88 0.46 3.00 -9.61
N ALA A 89 0.89 4.08 -8.97
CA ALA A 89 0.87 5.41 -9.58
C ALA A 89 1.72 5.47 -10.85
N ARG A 90 2.91 4.86 -10.88
CA ARG A 90 3.76 4.80 -12.07
C ARG A 90 3.13 4.02 -13.22
N PHE A 91 2.49 2.89 -12.93
CA PHE A 91 1.79 2.12 -13.96
C PHE A 91 0.65 2.91 -14.61
N ILE A 92 -0.09 3.68 -13.81
CA ILE A 92 -1.20 4.53 -14.28
C ILE A 92 -0.69 5.75 -15.04
N ALA A 93 0.28 6.48 -14.48
CA ALA A 93 0.80 7.72 -15.06
C ALA A 93 1.56 7.47 -16.37
N GLY A 94 2.10 6.27 -16.53
CA GLY A 94 3.04 5.96 -17.60
C GLY A 94 4.42 6.54 -17.31
N SER A 95 5.46 5.80 -17.69
CA SER A 95 6.83 6.33 -17.70
C SER A 95 6.96 7.25 -18.90
N ASP A 96 6.64 8.54 -18.74
CA ASP A 96 7.27 9.66 -19.46
C ASP A 96 6.84 11.01 -18.86
N GLY A 97 7.81 11.70 -18.25
CA GLY A 97 7.68 13.07 -17.76
C GLY A 97 7.74 14.13 -18.86
N THR A 98 7.07 13.91 -19.99
CA THR A 98 7.03 14.87 -21.11
C THR A 98 5.66 14.90 -21.78
N SER A 99 4.66 15.47 -21.11
CA SER A 99 3.57 16.15 -21.81
C SER A 99 2.92 17.15 -20.87
N THR A 100 3.44 18.38 -20.91
CA THR A 100 2.75 19.56 -20.40
C THR A 100 1.57 19.83 -21.30
N ASP A 101 0.37 19.65 -20.75
CA ASP A 101 -0.88 20.37 -21.05
C ASP A 101 -2.09 19.44 -21.04
N HIS A 102 -2.66 19.19 -19.85
CA HIS A 102 -4.08 18.85 -19.75
C HIS A 102 -4.71 19.48 -18.50
N HIS A 103 -5.63 20.40 -18.74
CA HIS A 103 -6.44 21.13 -17.78
C HIS A 103 -7.33 20.17 -16.95
N PRO A 104 -7.47 20.34 -15.62
CA PRO A 104 -8.28 19.44 -14.80
C PRO A 104 -9.75 19.87 -14.80
N THR A 105 -10.57 19.26 -15.65
CA THR A 105 -12.03 19.34 -15.53
C THR A 105 -12.65 17.95 -15.70
N ALA A 106 -12.49 17.11 -14.68
CA ALA A 106 -13.47 16.12 -14.20
C ALA A 106 -12.76 15.11 -13.27
N PRO A 107 -13.38 14.70 -12.15
CA PRO A 107 -12.86 13.61 -11.33
C PRO A 107 -12.89 12.33 -12.17
N ARG A 108 -11.73 11.87 -12.62
CA ARG A 108 -11.58 10.57 -13.28
C ARG A 108 -11.70 9.48 -12.21
N THR A 109 -12.92 9.03 -11.94
CA THR A 109 -13.13 7.70 -11.37
C THR A 109 -12.66 6.69 -12.43
N VAL A 110 -11.41 6.24 -12.34
CA VAL A 110 -10.83 5.27 -13.28
C VAL A 110 -11.34 3.88 -12.93
N LEU A 111 -12.51 3.54 -13.46
CA LEU A 111 -12.91 2.17 -13.76
C LEU A 111 -13.20 2.13 -15.26
N ARG A 112 -12.17 1.84 -16.06
CA ARG A 112 -12.39 1.47 -17.46
C ARG A 112 -11.53 0.27 -17.82
N ALA A 113 -12.11 -0.91 -17.61
CA ALA A 113 -11.68 -2.09 -18.33
C ALA A 113 -11.77 -1.79 -19.84
N SER A 114 -10.65 -1.80 -20.54
CA SER A 114 -10.66 -1.80 -22.00
C SER A 114 -9.58 -2.76 -22.47
N SER A 115 -10.07 -3.81 -23.13
CA SER A 115 -9.32 -4.80 -23.88
C SER A 115 -8.38 -4.11 -24.88
N ALA A 116 -7.09 -4.34 -24.73
CA ALA A 116 -6.15 -4.19 -25.83
C ALA A 116 -5.27 -5.46 -25.87
N THR A 117 -5.56 -6.30 -26.85
CA THR A 117 -4.73 -7.42 -27.28
C THR A 117 -3.35 -6.91 -27.67
N ALA A 118 -2.32 -7.33 -26.95
CA ALA A 118 -0.94 -7.31 -27.43
C ALA A 118 -0.39 -8.73 -27.37
N THR A 119 -0.33 -9.36 -28.54
CA THR A 119 0.34 -10.65 -28.78
C THR A 119 1.85 -10.42 -28.79
N SER A 120 2.61 -11.10 -27.94
CA SER A 120 3.98 -11.48 -28.26
C SER A 120 4.33 -12.80 -27.58
N THR A 121 4.62 -13.78 -28.42
CA THR A 121 5.09 -15.14 -28.15
C THR A 121 6.56 -15.17 -27.75
N GLY A 122 6.94 -15.95 -26.72
CA GLY A 122 8.34 -16.37 -26.51
C GLY A 122 8.72 -16.58 -25.03
N PRO A 123 9.47 -17.65 -24.67
CA PRO A 123 9.75 -18.01 -23.28
C PRO A 123 11.08 -17.45 -22.74
N ALA A 124 11.09 -17.27 -21.41
CA ALA A 124 12.23 -17.24 -20.47
C ALA A 124 13.23 -16.07 -20.51
N ALA A 125 13.16 -15.19 -19.50
CA ALA A 125 14.29 -14.83 -18.63
C ALA A 125 13.80 -13.90 -17.49
N ALA A 126 14.27 -14.15 -16.27
CA ALA A 126 14.05 -13.31 -15.11
C ALA A 126 14.72 -11.93 -15.32
N GLY A 127 13.90 -10.96 -15.69
CA GLY A 127 14.18 -9.53 -15.66
C GLY A 127 12.82 -8.87 -15.55
N HIS A 128 12.62 -8.03 -14.53
CA HIS A 128 11.36 -7.32 -14.31
C HIS A 128 11.15 -6.34 -15.48
N SER A 129 10.55 -6.81 -16.57
CA SER A 129 10.09 -5.99 -17.68
C SER A 129 8.94 -5.16 -17.14
N GLY A 130 9.19 -3.87 -16.88
CA GLY A 130 8.17 -2.94 -16.38
C GLY A 130 6.92 -3.03 -17.25
N ALA A 131 5.76 -3.19 -16.61
CA ALA A 131 4.48 -3.18 -17.29
C ALA A 131 4.36 -1.91 -18.15
N PRO A 132 3.76 -2.01 -19.36
CA PRO A 132 3.64 -0.88 -20.26
C PRO A 132 2.91 0.29 -19.60
N ALA A 133 3.43 1.48 -19.85
CA ALA A 133 2.89 2.76 -19.41
C ALA A 133 1.40 2.93 -19.78
N GLY A 134 0.60 3.51 -18.89
CA GLY A 134 -0.82 3.80 -19.15
C GLY A 134 -1.73 2.57 -19.07
N CYS A 135 -1.40 1.61 -18.22
CA CYS A 135 -2.22 0.40 -18.02
C CYS A 135 -3.22 0.55 -16.87
N ASN A 136 -4.32 -0.22 -16.97
CA ASN A 136 -5.29 -0.31 -15.89
C ASN A 136 -4.75 -1.24 -14.79
N VAL A 137 -4.83 -0.79 -13.53
CA VAL A 137 -4.34 -1.55 -12.38
C VAL A 137 -5.51 -2.00 -11.51
N LEU A 138 -5.58 -3.31 -11.24
CA LEU A 138 -6.47 -3.88 -10.22
C LEU A 138 -5.68 -4.07 -8.92
N ILE A 139 -6.21 -3.55 -7.82
CA ILE A 139 -5.61 -3.67 -6.48
C ILE A 139 -6.54 -4.52 -5.62
N HIS A 140 -5.99 -5.54 -4.99
CA HIS A 140 -6.73 -6.45 -4.13
C HIS A 140 -5.84 -6.98 -3.00
N CYS A 141 -6.43 -7.15 -1.83
CA CYS A 141 -5.91 -7.97 -0.73
C CYS A 141 -6.98 -8.96 -0.29
N SER A 142 -6.68 -9.86 0.65
CA SER A 142 -7.55 -10.97 1.10
C SER A 142 -9.05 -10.62 1.15
N ASP A 143 -9.44 -9.63 1.97
CA ASP A 143 -10.84 -9.18 2.12
C ASP A 143 -11.15 -7.85 1.42
N GLY A 144 -10.15 -7.23 0.77
CA GLY A 144 -10.32 -5.97 0.04
C GLY A 144 -10.52 -4.68 0.85
N TRP A 145 -10.63 -4.72 2.19
CA TRP A 145 -11.01 -3.54 3.00
C TRP A 145 -9.89 -2.90 3.86
N ASP A 146 -8.67 -3.43 3.84
CA ASP A 146 -7.54 -2.91 4.64
C ASP A 146 -6.44 -2.37 3.71
N ARG A 147 -5.58 -3.27 3.19
CA ARG A 147 -4.42 -2.92 2.37
C ARG A 147 -4.80 -2.36 1.01
N THR A 148 -5.93 -2.80 0.43
CA THR A 148 -6.46 -2.24 -0.80
C THR A 148 -6.72 -0.74 -0.63
N ALA A 149 -7.49 -0.35 0.39
CA ALA A 149 -7.83 1.03 0.70
C ALA A 149 -6.58 1.90 0.94
N GLN A 150 -5.58 1.37 1.66
CA GLN A 150 -4.31 2.06 1.87
C GLN A 150 -3.60 2.37 0.54
N VAL A 151 -3.42 1.36 -0.31
CA VAL A 151 -2.67 1.51 -1.57
C VAL A 151 -3.45 2.35 -2.58
N SER A 152 -4.76 2.16 -2.70
CA SER A 152 -5.61 2.92 -3.62
C SER A 152 -5.70 4.40 -3.24
N ALA A 153 -5.85 4.73 -1.96
CA ALA A 153 -5.91 6.11 -1.48
C ALA A 153 -4.56 6.83 -1.67
N LEU A 154 -3.46 6.18 -1.31
CA LEU A 154 -2.11 6.77 -1.49
C LEU A 154 -1.77 6.96 -2.97
N ALA A 155 -2.11 6.01 -3.85
CA ALA A 155 -1.92 6.18 -5.29
C ALA A 155 -2.71 7.39 -5.83
N GLN A 156 -3.94 7.59 -5.35
CA GLN A 156 -4.75 8.75 -5.72
C GLN A 156 -4.17 10.08 -5.21
N LEU A 157 -3.63 10.13 -4.00
CA LEU A 157 -2.90 11.29 -3.48
C LEU A 157 -1.68 11.67 -4.34
N LEU A 158 -0.99 10.65 -4.87
CA LEU A 158 0.17 10.84 -5.76
C LEU A 158 -0.25 11.34 -7.15
N LEU A 159 -1.37 10.85 -7.69
CA LEU A 159 -1.81 11.10 -9.05
C LEU A 159 -2.65 12.37 -9.23
N ASP A 160 -3.48 12.73 -8.25
CA ASP A 160 -4.43 13.84 -8.36
C ASP A 160 -4.17 14.88 -7.25
N PRO A 161 -3.69 16.10 -7.60
CA PRO A 161 -3.49 17.18 -6.63
C PRO A 161 -4.74 17.58 -5.86
N TRP A 162 -5.95 17.35 -6.38
CA TRP A 162 -7.19 17.72 -5.70
C TRP A 162 -7.35 16.99 -4.36
N PHE A 163 -6.97 15.70 -4.30
CA PHE A 163 -7.01 14.92 -3.07
C PHE A 163 -6.03 15.41 -1.99
N ARG A 164 -5.09 16.30 -2.33
CA ARG A 164 -4.19 16.96 -1.37
C ARG A 164 -4.76 18.27 -0.78
N THR A 165 -5.95 18.68 -1.20
CA THR A 165 -6.72 19.73 -0.51
C THR A 165 -7.46 19.13 0.69
N VAL A 166 -7.80 19.95 1.69
CA VAL A 166 -8.58 19.47 2.87
C VAL A 166 -9.88 18.78 2.42
N ARG A 167 -10.64 19.43 1.53
CA ARG A 167 -11.91 18.88 1.01
C ARG A 167 -11.68 17.60 0.21
N GLY A 168 -10.68 17.58 -0.67
CA GLY A 168 -10.36 16.39 -1.45
C GLY A 168 -9.92 15.22 -0.56
N PHE A 169 -9.11 15.48 0.46
CA PHE A 169 -8.70 14.46 1.42
C PHE A 169 -9.89 13.87 2.20
N CYS A 170 -10.82 14.71 2.68
CA CYS A 170 -12.06 14.22 3.30
C CYS A 170 -12.85 13.30 2.36
N VAL A 171 -13.05 13.71 1.10
CA VAL A 171 -13.74 12.89 0.09
C VAL A 171 -12.98 11.59 -0.19
N LEU A 172 -11.65 11.61 -0.21
CA LEU A 172 -10.84 10.42 -0.40
C LEU A 172 -11.03 9.42 0.76
N VAL A 173 -11.05 9.90 2.00
CA VAL A 173 -11.30 9.08 3.19
C VAL A 173 -12.70 8.48 3.15
N GLU A 174 -13.73 9.29 2.84
CA GLU A 174 -15.09 8.79 2.67
C GLU A 174 -15.17 7.73 1.57
N LYS A 175 -14.55 7.97 0.42
CA LYS A 175 -14.59 7.08 -0.73
C LYS A 175 -13.88 5.75 -0.48
N GLU A 176 -12.61 5.80 -0.08
CA GLU A 176 -11.74 4.61 -0.04
C GLU A 176 -11.81 3.83 1.27
N PHE A 177 -12.26 4.46 2.35
CA PHE A 177 -12.34 3.80 3.66
C PHE A 177 -13.79 3.56 4.09
N LEU A 178 -14.64 4.58 4.09
CA LEU A 178 -16.03 4.40 4.55
C LEU A 178 -16.86 3.58 3.55
N HIS A 179 -16.94 3.99 2.29
CA HIS A 179 -17.76 3.30 1.28
C HIS A 179 -17.20 1.92 0.90
N CYS A 180 -15.88 1.74 0.92
CA CYS A 180 -15.25 0.44 0.69
C CYS A 180 -15.28 -0.50 1.91
N GLY A 181 -15.92 -0.09 3.02
CA GLY A 181 -16.22 -0.96 4.15
C GLY A 181 -15.03 -1.26 5.06
N HIS A 182 -14.05 -0.35 5.15
CA HIS A 182 -13.00 -0.46 6.17
C HIS A 182 -13.64 -0.57 7.56
N GLN A 183 -13.28 -1.62 8.30
CA GLN A 183 -13.93 -1.97 9.56
C GLN A 183 -13.47 -1.10 10.73
N PHE A 184 -13.67 0.22 10.66
CA PHE A 184 -13.20 1.19 11.66
C PHE A 184 -13.50 0.77 13.10
N ALA A 185 -14.73 0.33 13.40
CA ALA A 185 -15.12 -0.08 14.74
C ALA A 185 -14.33 -1.30 15.26
N SER A 186 -13.99 -2.25 14.38
CA SER A 186 -13.20 -3.43 14.72
C SER A 186 -11.71 -3.09 14.88
N ARG A 187 -11.20 -2.16 14.05
CA ARG A 187 -9.78 -1.80 14.00
C ARG A 187 -9.37 -0.77 15.07
N ALA A 188 -10.27 0.12 15.47
CA ALA A 188 -9.94 1.25 16.34
C ALA A 188 -9.88 0.91 17.84
N HIS A 189 -9.91 -0.38 18.23
CA HIS A 189 -9.95 -0.82 19.62
C HIS A 189 -10.92 0.01 20.49
N PHE A 190 -12.11 0.35 19.97
CA PHE A 190 -13.14 0.93 20.82
C PHE A 190 -13.51 -0.12 21.88
N PRO A 191 -13.37 0.16 23.17
CA PRO A 191 -13.90 -0.74 24.19
C PRO A 191 -15.40 -0.87 23.95
N ARG A 192 -15.88 -2.12 23.84
CA ARG A 192 -17.31 -2.42 23.94
C ARG A 192 -17.74 -2.36 25.39
#